data_AF-A0A844Z1M1-F1
#
_entry.id   AF-A0A844Z1M1-F1
#
_cell.length_a   1.000
_cell.length_b   1.000
_cell.length_c   1.000
_cell.angle_alpha   90.00
_cell.angle_beta   90.00
_cell.angle_gamma   90.00
#
_symmetry.space_group_name_H-M   'P 1'
#
loop_
_entity.id
_entity.type
_entity.pdbx_description
1 polymer ?
#
loop_
_entity_poly.entity_id
_entity_poly.type
_entity_poly.pdbx_seq_one_letter_code
_entity_poly.pdbx_strand_id
1 'polypeptide(L)'
;MTDRPNKMLTGWRIAGWGALAALLALPAIAMRMTPEVYWTGSDFLFAGVLLGVLGAGTELAIVVGRSAPHKVGIAIAVLALFLTVWINGAVGMLGSEDEPTNLAFIGMALAGVTVGLALRFRPAAMRWVMGGISVGQFAVGLVAMLWTMPGHAVEWGVLAFFALIWGASAWCFRLAAARGRLEPRVTAG
;
A
#
# COMPACT_ATOMS: atom_id res chain seq x y z
N MET A 1 -8.73 28.75 -24.93
CA MET A 1 -9.44 28.34 -23.70
C MET A 1 -8.38 27.87 -22.71
N THR A 2 -7.86 28.76 -21.86
CA THR A 2 -6.78 28.44 -20.92
C THR A 2 -7.34 27.67 -19.74
N ASP A 3 -7.04 26.37 -19.67
CA ASP A 3 -7.33 25.55 -18.50
C ASP A 3 -6.53 26.11 -17.32
N ARG A 4 -7.18 26.87 -16.44
CA ARG A 4 -6.52 27.33 -15.21
C ARG A 4 -6.30 26.08 -14.35
N PRO A 5 -5.06 25.76 -13.93
CA PRO A 5 -4.85 24.64 -13.03
C PRO A 5 -5.73 24.84 -11.80
N ASN A 6 -6.54 23.83 -11.49
CA ASN A 6 -7.49 23.90 -10.39
C ASN A 6 -6.71 24.10 -9.09
N LYS A 7 -6.78 25.31 -8.53
CA LYS A 7 -5.96 25.73 -7.38
C LYS A 7 -6.08 24.78 -6.19
N MET A 8 -7.24 24.15 -6.02
CA MET A 8 -7.48 23.16 -4.95
C MET A 8 -6.64 21.89 -5.14
N LEU A 9 -6.50 21.38 -6.37
CA LEU A 9 -5.64 20.23 -6.65
C LEU A 9 -4.17 20.59 -6.43
N THR A 10 -3.73 21.77 -6.87
CA THR A 10 -2.33 22.21 -6.65
C THR A 10 -2.02 22.35 -5.16
N GLY A 11 -2.94 22.89 -4.36
CA GLY A 11 -2.78 22.99 -2.90
C GLY A 11 -2.67 21.64 -2.20
N TRP A 12 -3.53 20.67 -2.55
CA TRP A 12 -3.47 19.32 -1.99
C TRP A 12 -2.17 18.59 -2.30
N ARG A 13 -1.64 18.77 -3.52
CA ARG A 13 -0.36 18.16 -3.91
C ARG A 13 0.79 18.74 -3.11
N ILE A 14 0.85 20.06 -2.95
CA ILE A 14 1.88 20.72 -2.12
C ILE A 14 1.78 20.24 -0.67
N ALA A 15 0.57 20.18 -0.11
CA ALA A 15 0.37 19.68 1.25
C ALA A 15 0.79 18.21 1.42
N GLY A 16 0.41 17.34 0.49
CA GLY A 16 0.76 15.92 0.52
C GLY A 16 2.27 15.68 0.41
N TRP A 17 2.93 16.25 -0.59
CA TRP A 17 4.38 16.12 -0.74
C TRP A 17 5.16 16.81 0.39
N GLY A 18 4.66 17.95 0.88
CA GLY A 18 5.21 18.63 2.05
C GLY A 18 5.12 17.78 3.31
N ALA A 19 4.01 17.07 3.53
CA ALA A 19 3.85 16.17 4.67
C ALA A 19 4.80 14.97 4.58
N LEU A 20 5.00 14.38 3.40
CA LEU A 20 5.97 13.28 3.20
C LEU A 20 7.41 13.76 3.44
N ALA A 21 7.78 14.94 2.96
CA ALA A 21 9.08 15.54 3.23
C ALA A 21 9.29 15.85 4.72
N ALA A 22 8.25 16.37 5.39
CA ALA A 22 8.28 16.59 6.83
C ALA A 22 8.44 15.28 7.61
N LEU A 23 7.74 14.22 7.21
CA LEU A 23 7.87 12.89 7.81
C LEU A 23 9.29 12.33 7.64
N LEU A 24 9.89 12.46 6.46
CA LEU A 24 11.29 12.06 6.22
C LEU A 24 12.29 12.90 7.02
N ALA A 25 11.95 14.15 7.36
CA ALA A 25 12.81 15.01 8.18
C ALA A 25 12.77 14.65 9.68
N LEU A 26 11.75 13.93 10.16
CA LEU A 26 11.61 13.60 11.59
C LEU A 26 12.84 12.85 12.15
N PRO A 27 13.37 11.78 11.53
CA PRO A 27 14.58 11.12 12.02
C PRO A 27 15.80 12.06 12.03
N ALA A 28 15.96 12.91 11.01
CA ALA A 28 17.07 13.85 10.94
C ALA A 28 17.02 14.89 12.07
N ILE A 29 15.82 15.34 12.44
CA ILE A 29 15.61 16.23 13.59
C ILE A 29 15.86 15.48 14.90
N ALA A 30 15.36 14.25 15.04
CA ALA A 30 15.52 13.43 16.23
C ALA A 30 17.00 13.09 16.51
N MET A 31 17.80 12.80 15.48
CA MET A 31 19.26 12.58 15.59
C MET A 31 20.02 13.79 16.17
N ARG A 32 19.43 15.00 16.16
CA ARG A 32 20.00 16.19 16.81
C ARG A 32 19.64 16.30 18.29
N MET A 33 18.62 15.58 18.73
CA MET A 33 18.06 15.65 20.08
C MET A 33 18.45 14.45 20.94
N THR A 34 18.61 13.27 20.34
CA THR A 34 18.92 12.02 21.05
C THR A 34 19.86 11.12 20.24
N PRO A 35 20.78 10.37 20.90
CA PRO A 35 21.56 9.33 20.25
C PRO A 35 20.76 8.05 19.96
N GLU A 36 19.53 7.91 20.49
CA GLU A 36 18.69 6.70 20.34
C GLU A 36 18.18 6.51 18.90
N VAL A 37 18.06 7.60 18.14
CA VAL A 37 17.73 7.55 16.72
C VAL A 37 19.03 7.64 15.94
N TYR A 38 19.35 6.61 15.17
CA TYR A 38 20.54 6.57 14.34
C TYR A 38 20.19 6.09 12.93
N TRP A 39 19.99 7.03 12.02
CA TRP A 39 19.74 6.74 10.60
C TRP A 39 20.98 7.05 9.76
N THR A 40 21.35 6.09 8.93
CA THR A 40 22.38 6.21 7.91
C THR A 40 21.82 6.87 6.64
N GLY A 41 22.69 7.27 5.72
CA GLY A 41 22.27 7.81 4.42
C GLY A 41 21.40 6.84 3.61
N SER A 42 21.63 5.53 3.73
CA SER A 42 20.80 4.50 3.10
C SER A 42 19.40 4.43 3.69
N ASP A 43 19.22 4.68 4.99
CA ASP A 43 17.91 4.67 5.63
C ASP A 43 17.05 5.84 5.12
N PHE A 44 17.65 7.02 4.99
CA PHE A 44 17.00 8.17 4.38
C PHE A 44 16.66 7.94 2.91
N LEU A 45 17.55 7.29 2.14
CA LEU A 45 17.28 6.96 0.74
C LEU A 45 16.12 5.96 0.63
N PHE A 46 16.15 4.90 1.43
CA PHE A 46 15.11 3.88 1.46
C PHE A 46 13.75 4.47 1.83
N ALA A 47 13.68 5.19 2.95
CA ALA A 47 12.46 5.86 3.39
C ALA A 47 11.98 6.90 2.39
N GLY A 48 12.89 7.67 1.79
CA GLY A 48 12.57 8.67 0.76
C GLY A 48 11.96 8.04 -0.49
N VAL A 49 12.51 6.93 -0.98
CA VAL A 49 11.94 6.16 -2.10
C VAL A 49 10.57 5.61 -1.72
N LEU A 50 10.43 5.01 -0.54
CA LEU A 50 9.19 4.40 -0.08
C LEU A 50 8.05 5.44 0.11
N LEU A 51 8.36 6.59 0.70
CA LEU A 51 7.44 7.73 0.78
C LEU A 51 7.12 8.31 -0.60
N GLY A 52 8.10 8.36 -1.49
CA GLY A 52 7.92 8.73 -2.89
C GLY A 52 6.93 7.81 -3.61
N VAL A 53 7.01 6.49 -3.39
CA VAL A 53 6.06 5.50 -3.92
C VAL A 53 4.66 5.73 -3.35
N LEU A 54 4.54 6.04 -2.05
CA LEU A 54 3.25 6.36 -1.43
C LEU A 54 2.61 7.62 -2.07
N GLY A 55 3.39 8.69 -2.23
CA GLY A 55 2.94 9.93 -2.87
C GLY A 55 2.55 9.70 -4.33
N ALA A 56 3.44 9.12 -5.13
CA ALA A 56 3.19 8.84 -6.54
C ALA A 56 2.02 7.87 -6.77
N GLY A 57 1.90 6.85 -5.91
CA GLY A 57 0.79 5.89 -5.98
C GLY A 57 -0.57 6.51 -5.61
N THR A 58 -0.58 7.51 -4.72
CA THR A 58 -1.80 8.28 -4.41
C THR A 58 -2.22 9.16 -5.58
N GLU A 59 -1.27 9.80 -6.25
CA GLU A 59 -1.51 10.57 -7.49
C GLU A 59 -2.01 9.65 -8.61
N LEU A 60 -1.41 8.46 -8.74
CA LEU A 60 -1.85 7.42 -9.68
C LEU A 60 -3.32 7.04 -9.44
N ALA A 61 -3.75 6.94 -8.19
CA ALA A 61 -5.15 6.66 -7.86
C ALA A 61 -6.10 7.70 -8.45
N ILE A 62 -5.73 8.99 -8.42
CA ILE A 62 -6.51 10.09 -8.97
C ILE A 62 -6.57 10.02 -10.49
N VAL A 63 -5.44 9.71 -11.13
CA VAL A 63 -5.30 9.66 -12.61
C VAL A 63 -5.99 8.43 -13.20
N VAL A 64 -5.84 7.25 -12.58
CA VAL A 64 -6.36 5.98 -13.11
C VAL A 64 -7.81 5.73 -12.67
N GLY A 65 -8.18 6.19 -11.48
CA GLY A 65 -9.46 5.88 -10.87
C GLY A 65 -10.64 6.53 -11.62
N ARG A 66 -11.55 5.69 -12.12
CA ARG A 66 -12.74 6.12 -12.89
C ARG A 66 -13.98 6.42 -12.05
N SER A 67 -13.95 6.07 -10.76
CA SER A 67 -15.05 6.30 -9.83
C SER A 67 -14.49 6.45 -8.41
N ALA A 68 -15.25 7.04 -7.49
CA ALA A 68 -14.79 7.22 -6.11
C ALA A 68 -14.33 5.90 -5.44
N PRO A 69 -15.07 4.78 -5.52
CA PRO A 69 -14.59 3.51 -4.98
C PRO A 69 -13.32 2.99 -5.66
N HIS A 70 -13.13 3.28 -6.95
CA HIS A 70 -11.92 2.88 -7.66
C HIS A 70 -10.70 3.67 -7.14
N LYS A 71 -10.83 4.99 -7.01
CA LYS A 71 -9.78 5.87 -6.46
C LYS A 71 -9.41 5.46 -5.03
N VAL A 72 -10.41 5.27 -4.18
CA VAL A 72 -10.21 4.84 -2.78
C VAL A 72 -9.58 3.46 -2.71
N GLY A 73 -10.00 2.50 -3.55
CA GLY A 73 -9.41 1.17 -3.60
C GLY A 73 -7.91 1.18 -3.93
N ILE A 74 -7.50 1.97 -4.93
CA ILE A 74 -6.08 2.14 -5.26
C ILE A 74 -5.34 2.81 -4.10
N ALA A 75 -5.87 3.89 -3.52
CA ALA A 75 -5.23 4.59 -2.41
C ALA A 75 -5.01 3.69 -1.19
N ILE A 76 -6.01 2.88 -0.81
CA ILE A 76 -5.88 1.89 0.27
C ILE A 76 -4.80 0.84 -0.07
N ALA A 77 -4.75 0.36 -1.32
CA ALA A 77 -3.73 -0.61 -1.74
C ALA A 77 -2.31 -0.04 -1.69
N VAL A 78 -2.13 1.23 -2.09
CA VAL A 78 -0.84 1.93 -2.00
C VAL A 78 -0.43 2.14 -0.55
N LEU A 79 -1.36 2.53 0.31
CA LEU A 79 -1.09 2.65 1.75
C LEU A 79 -0.74 1.29 2.37
N ALA A 80 -1.46 0.23 2.00
CA ALA A 80 -1.18 -1.12 2.47
C ALA A 80 0.21 -1.59 2.03
N LEU A 81 0.59 -1.36 0.77
CA LEU A 81 1.94 -1.63 0.25
C LEU A 81 2.99 -0.86 1.06
N PHE A 82 2.79 0.44 1.26
CA PHE A 82 3.70 1.27 2.04
C PHE A 82 3.87 0.71 3.46
N LEU A 83 2.77 0.45 4.16
CA LEU A 83 2.80 -0.08 5.52
C LEU A 83 3.43 -1.46 5.59
N THR A 84 3.17 -2.33 4.60
CA THR A 84 3.78 -3.66 4.53
C THR A 84 5.28 -3.53 4.44
N VAL A 85 5.82 -2.71 3.52
CA VAL A 85 7.27 -2.54 3.39
C VAL A 85 7.86 -1.84 4.61
N TRP A 86 7.20 -0.79 5.12
CA TRP A 86 7.69 0.00 6.24
C TRP A 86 7.77 -0.80 7.54
N ILE A 87 6.67 -1.45 7.92
CA ILE A 87 6.60 -2.21 9.18
C ILE A 87 7.48 -3.44 9.09
N ASN A 88 7.44 -4.17 7.97
CA ASN A 88 8.23 -5.38 7.80
C ASN A 88 9.74 -5.10 7.85
N GLY A 89 10.20 -4.02 7.22
CA GLY A 89 11.61 -3.62 7.26
C GLY A 89 12.06 -3.00 8.59
N ALA A 90 11.13 -2.54 9.44
CA ALA A 90 11.48 -1.91 10.71
C ALA A 90 11.46 -2.89 11.90
N VAL A 91 10.48 -3.78 11.95
CA VAL A 91 10.25 -4.67 13.11
C VAL A 91 9.91 -6.11 12.72
N GLY A 92 9.79 -6.42 11.42
CA GLY A 92 9.21 -7.68 10.97
C GLY A 92 7.69 -7.74 11.17
N MET A 93 6.99 -8.51 10.33
CA MET A 93 5.55 -8.77 10.55
C MET A 93 5.33 -10.00 11.42
N LEU A 94 6.24 -10.97 11.34
CA LEU A 94 6.34 -12.13 12.20
C LEU A 94 7.76 -12.22 12.75
N GLY A 95 7.93 -12.44 14.05
CA GLY A 95 9.26 -12.51 14.68
C GLY A 95 10.04 -11.20 14.54
N SER A 96 11.33 -11.29 14.20
CA SER A 96 12.19 -10.13 13.92
C SER A 96 12.21 -9.79 12.42
N GLU A 97 12.70 -8.60 12.10
CA GLU A 97 12.90 -8.10 10.74
C GLU A 97 13.80 -9.00 9.87
N ASP A 98 14.74 -9.72 10.49
CA ASP A 98 15.67 -10.64 9.81
C ASP A 98 15.06 -11.99 9.45
N GLU A 99 13.84 -12.29 9.93
CA GLU A 99 13.18 -13.57 9.71
C GLU A 99 12.82 -13.77 8.22
N PRO A 100 13.37 -14.79 7.53
CA PRO A 100 13.14 -14.98 6.09
C PRO A 100 11.67 -15.14 5.70
N THR A 101 10.83 -15.63 6.62
CA THR A 101 9.38 -15.74 6.43
C THR A 101 8.73 -14.39 6.08
N ASN A 102 9.29 -13.28 6.57
CA ASN A 102 8.80 -11.94 6.29
C ASN A 102 8.88 -11.54 4.81
N LEU A 103 9.76 -12.17 4.03
CA LEU A 103 9.86 -11.96 2.58
C LEU A 103 8.58 -12.36 1.84
N ALA A 104 7.77 -13.27 2.40
CA ALA A 104 6.50 -13.66 1.80
C ALA A 104 5.52 -12.47 1.70
N PHE A 105 5.49 -11.59 2.71
CA PHE A 105 4.64 -10.40 2.70
C PHE A 105 5.10 -9.39 1.64
N ILE A 106 6.41 -9.15 1.55
CA ILE A 106 7.02 -8.27 0.54
C ILE A 106 6.76 -8.84 -0.87
N GLY A 107 7.05 -10.12 -1.07
CA GLY A 107 6.85 -10.79 -2.35
C GLY A 107 5.38 -10.76 -2.81
N MET A 108 4.45 -11.00 -1.89
CA MET A 108 3.02 -10.92 -2.19
C MET A 108 2.57 -9.49 -2.54
N ALA A 109 3.07 -8.47 -1.83
CA ALA A 109 2.75 -7.08 -2.14
C ALA A 109 3.32 -6.66 -3.51
N LEU A 110 4.56 -7.03 -3.82
CA LEU A 110 5.20 -6.76 -5.11
C LEU A 110 4.54 -7.52 -6.27
N ALA A 111 4.11 -8.76 -6.03
CA ALA A 111 3.30 -9.51 -6.99
C ALA A 111 1.97 -8.79 -7.25
N GLY A 112 1.33 -8.26 -6.20
CA GLY A 112 0.13 -7.43 -6.31
C GLY A 112 0.32 -6.19 -7.17
N VAL A 113 1.44 -5.47 -6.98
CA VAL A 113 1.82 -4.32 -7.82
C VAL A 113 2.02 -4.73 -9.27
N THR A 114 2.78 -5.81 -9.50
CA THR A 114 3.13 -6.31 -10.84
C THR A 114 1.89 -6.73 -11.61
N VAL A 115 1.02 -7.53 -10.99
CA VAL A 115 -0.25 -7.95 -11.55
C VAL A 115 -1.18 -6.75 -11.74
N GLY A 116 -1.19 -5.80 -10.80
CA GLY A 116 -1.98 -4.57 -10.91
C GLY A 116 -1.59 -3.72 -12.12
N LEU A 117 -0.29 -3.55 -12.36
CA LEU A 117 0.23 -2.87 -13.54
C LEU A 117 -0.11 -3.62 -14.83
N ALA A 118 0.11 -4.94 -14.86
CA ALA A 118 -0.21 -5.79 -16.01
C ALA A 118 -1.71 -5.75 -16.38
N LEU A 119 -2.57 -5.73 -15.36
CA LEU A 119 -4.02 -5.68 -15.52
C LEU A 119 -4.57 -4.25 -15.55
N ARG A 120 -3.69 -3.24 -15.58
CA ARG A 120 -4.00 -1.80 -15.63
C ARG A 120 -5.01 -1.36 -14.58
N PHE A 121 -4.90 -1.91 -13.37
CA PHE A 121 -5.79 -1.66 -12.24
C PHE A 121 -7.29 -1.85 -12.53
N ARG A 122 -7.67 -2.76 -13.45
CA ARG A 122 -9.08 -3.03 -13.76
C ARG A 122 -9.83 -3.51 -12.51
N PRO A 123 -10.92 -2.84 -12.08
CA PRO A 123 -11.60 -3.18 -10.83
C PRO A 123 -12.07 -4.63 -10.70
N ALA A 124 -12.55 -5.22 -11.81
CA ALA A 124 -13.02 -6.60 -11.83
C ALA A 124 -11.92 -7.63 -11.52
N ALA A 125 -10.67 -7.35 -11.88
CA ALA A 125 -9.53 -8.19 -11.57
C ALA A 125 -8.90 -7.83 -10.22
N MET A 126 -8.73 -6.53 -9.95
CA MET A 126 -8.09 -6.05 -8.71
C MET A 126 -8.81 -6.49 -7.45
N ARG A 127 -10.14 -6.66 -7.47
CA ARG A 127 -10.87 -7.22 -6.32
C ARG A 127 -10.36 -8.61 -5.90
N TRP A 128 -9.93 -9.43 -6.87
CA TRP A 128 -9.42 -10.76 -6.62
C TRP A 128 -7.95 -10.74 -6.20
N VAL A 129 -7.15 -9.87 -6.82
CA VAL A 129 -5.75 -9.68 -6.42
C VAL A 129 -5.68 -9.23 -4.95
N MET A 130 -6.40 -8.16 -4.61
CA MET A 130 -6.41 -7.62 -3.23
C MET A 130 -7.03 -8.62 -2.24
N GLY A 131 -8.09 -9.33 -2.63
CA GLY A 131 -8.70 -10.37 -1.80
C GLY A 131 -7.77 -11.57 -1.58
N GLY A 132 -7.02 -11.96 -2.61
CA GLY A 132 -5.99 -13.00 -2.51
C GLY A 132 -4.87 -12.60 -1.56
N ILE A 133 -4.39 -11.35 -1.62
CA ILE A 133 -3.37 -10.82 -0.70
C ILE A 133 -3.89 -10.78 0.74
N SER A 134 -5.16 -10.38 0.92
CA SER A 134 -5.84 -10.36 2.23
C SER A 134 -5.88 -11.76 2.87
N VAL A 135 -6.33 -12.78 2.13
CA VAL A 135 -6.35 -14.17 2.61
C VAL A 135 -4.92 -14.71 2.79
N GLY A 136 -4.00 -14.30 1.91
CA GLY A 136 -2.59 -14.69 1.94
C GLY A 136 -1.89 -14.34 3.24
N GLN A 137 -2.33 -13.28 3.96
CA GLN A 137 -1.78 -12.93 5.28
C GLN A 137 -1.87 -14.11 6.26
N PHE A 138 -3.04 -14.76 6.31
CA PHE A 138 -3.26 -15.92 7.19
C PHE A 138 -2.56 -17.17 6.69
N ALA A 139 -2.45 -17.34 5.37
CA ALA A 139 -1.69 -18.45 4.79
C ALA A 139 -0.21 -18.38 5.19
N VAL A 140 0.40 -17.18 5.15
CA VAL A 140 1.78 -16.99 5.64
C VAL A 140 1.87 -17.29 7.13
N GLY A 141 0.93 -16.84 7.95
CA GLY A 141 0.89 -17.18 9.38
C GLY A 141 0.80 -18.69 9.65
N LEU A 142 -0.01 -19.42 8.88
CA LEU A 142 -0.08 -20.89 8.99
C LEU A 142 1.22 -21.57 8.56
N VAL A 143 1.84 -21.10 7.47
CA VAL A 143 3.15 -21.60 7.01
C VAL A 143 4.23 -21.32 8.06
N ALA A 144 4.19 -20.15 8.70
CA ALA A 144 5.07 -19.80 9.80
C ALA A 144 4.90 -20.77 10.97
N MET A 145 3.68 -20.94 11.46
CA MET A 145 3.38 -21.83 12.59
C MET A 145 3.80 -23.28 12.35
N LEU A 146 3.54 -23.79 11.14
CA LEU A 146 3.70 -25.21 10.86
C LEU A 146 5.11 -25.56 10.40
N TRP A 147 5.74 -24.71 9.58
CA TRP A 147 6.91 -25.10 8.79
C TRP A 147 8.11 -24.19 9.02
N THR A 148 7.98 -22.87 8.86
CA THR A 148 9.16 -21.98 8.86
C THR A 148 9.58 -21.53 10.24
N MET A 149 8.64 -21.48 11.21
CA MET A 149 8.86 -21.05 12.58
C MET A 149 8.14 -21.97 13.60
N PRO A 150 8.46 -23.28 13.65
CA PRO A 150 7.75 -24.22 14.51
C PRO A 150 7.90 -23.85 15.99
N GLY A 151 6.76 -23.71 16.69
CA GLY A 151 6.71 -23.32 18.10
C GLY A 151 6.68 -21.81 18.35
N HIS A 152 6.84 -20.97 17.31
CA HIS A 152 6.65 -19.52 17.41
C HIS A 152 5.17 -19.16 17.56
N ALA A 153 4.87 -18.23 18.46
CA ALA A 153 3.53 -17.71 18.65
C ALA A 153 3.24 -16.66 17.56
N VAL A 154 2.46 -17.05 16.55
CA VAL A 154 2.13 -16.18 15.42
C VAL A 154 1.36 -14.94 15.85
N GLU A 155 1.75 -13.80 15.27
CA GLU A 155 1.23 -12.46 15.50
C GLU A 155 -0.09 -12.25 14.75
N TRP A 156 -1.10 -13.08 15.04
CA TRP A 156 -2.39 -13.10 14.33
C TRP A 156 -3.09 -11.74 14.28
N GLY A 157 -2.89 -10.89 15.29
CA GLY A 157 -3.43 -9.52 15.30
C GLY A 157 -2.85 -8.64 14.20
N VAL A 158 -1.55 -8.74 13.93
CA VAL A 158 -0.87 -8.01 12.84
C VAL A 158 -1.38 -8.52 11.48
N LEU A 159 -1.49 -9.85 11.32
CA LEU A 159 -2.01 -10.44 10.09
C LEU A 159 -3.46 -10.04 9.83
N ALA A 160 -4.30 -10.04 10.86
CA ALA A 160 -5.68 -9.59 10.76
C ALA A 160 -5.78 -8.10 10.38
N PHE A 161 -4.95 -7.24 10.97
CA PHE A 161 -4.87 -5.83 10.63
C PHE A 161 -4.55 -5.62 9.14
N PHE A 162 -3.50 -6.26 8.62
CA PHE A 162 -3.15 -6.16 7.20
C PHE A 162 -4.22 -6.80 6.30
N ALA A 163 -4.78 -7.95 6.69
CA ALA A 163 -5.84 -8.60 5.94
C ALA A 163 -7.06 -7.69 5.80
N LEU A 164 -7.42 -6.92 6.83
CA LEU A 164 -8.51 -5.95 6.79
C LEU A 164 -8.22 -4.80 5.82
N ILE A 165 -7.01 -4.25 5.80
CA ILE A 165 -6.66 -3.16 4.87
C ILE A 165 -6.70 -3.66 3.42
N TRP A 166 -6.07 -4.80 3.13
CA TRP A 166 -6.13 -5.42 1.79
C TRP A 166 -7.55 -5.80 1.38
N GLY A 167 -8.35 -6.32 2.33
CA GLY A 167 -9.75 -6.67 2.14
C GLY A 167 -10.64 -5.44 1.88
N ALA A 168 -10.39 -4.33 2.56
CA ALA A 168 -11.08 -3.06 2.33
C ALA A 168 -10.80 -2.54 0.92
N SER A 169 -9.54 -2.61 0.45
CA SER A 169 -9.21 -2.30 -0.94
C SER A 169 -9.96 -3.22 -1.92
N ALA A 170 -9.97 -4.53 -1.66
CA ALA A 170 -10.70 -5.51 -2.48
C ALA A 170 -12.20 -5.18 -2.57
N TRP A 171 -12.81 -4.77 -1.45
CA TRP A 171 -14.20 -4.35 -1.38
C TRP A 171 -14.46 -3.10 -2.22
N CYS A 172 -13.60 -2.09 -2.13
CA CYS A 172 -13.68 -0.89 -2.96
C CYS A 172 -13.62 -1.21 -4.46
N PHE A 173 -12.72 -2.11 -4.88
CA PHE A 173 -12.65 -2.57 -6.27
C PHE A 173 -13.90 -3.36 -6.70
N ARG A 174 -14.48 -4.17 -5.80
CA ARG A 174 -15.75 -4.87 -6.04
C ARG A 174 -16.90 -3.87 -6.28
N LEU A 175 -16.98 -2.82 -5.46
CA LEU A 175 -17.96 -1.74 -5.63
C LEU A 175 -17.77 -0.99 -6.95
N ALA A 176 -16.52 -0.66 -7.31
CA ALA A 176 -16.21 -0.03 -8.58
C ALA A 176 -16.59 -0.90 -9.79
N ALA A 177 -16.34 -2.20 -9.72
CA ALA A 177 -16.70 -3.16 -10.78
C ALA A 177 -18.23 -3.36 -10.91
N ALA A 178 -18.98 -3.20 -9.82
CA ALA A 178 -20.44 -3.25 -9.86
C ALA A 178 -21.01 -1.99 -10.55
N ARG A 179 -20.47 -0.80 -10.24
CA ARG A 179 -20.91 0.47 -10.86
C ARG A 179 -20.69 0.49 -12.37
N GLY A 180 -19.53 0.02 -12.84
CA GLY A 180 -19.24 -0.04 -14.28
C GLY A 180 -20.10 -1.03 -15.09
N ARG A 181 -20.88 -1.89 -14.42
CA ARG A 181 -21.86 -2.79 -15.07
C ARG A 181 -23.26 -2.17 -15.17
N LEU A 182 -23.55 -1.17 -14.34
CA LEU A 182 -24.87 -0.54 -14.24
C LEU A 182 -25.01 0.68 -15.15
N GLU A 183 -23.91 1.31 -15.57
CA GLU A 183 -23.94 2.34 -16.60
C GLU A 183 -24.18 1.67 -17.96
N PRO A 184 -25.39 1.80 -18.56
CA PRO A 184 -25.62 1.27 -19.89
C PRO A 184 -24.65 1.97 -20.84
N ARG A 185 -23.98 1.22 -21.71
CA ARG A 185 -23.33 1.82 -22.88
C ARG A 185 -24.45 2.48 -23.67
N VAL A 186 -24.63 3.78 -23.51
CA VAL A 186 -25.38 4.58 -24.48
C VAL A 186 -24.57 4.45 -25.76
N THR A 187 -24.96 3.50 -26.59
CA THR A 187 -24.48 3.29 -27.94
C THR A 187 -24.71 4.60 -28.68
N ALA A 188 -23.63 5.32 -28.98
CA ALA A 188 -23.67 6.32 -30.05
C ALA A 188 -24.07 5.56 -31.33
N GLY A 189 -25.22 5.95 -31.88
CA GLY A 189 -25.72 5.46 -33.16
C GLY A 189 -24.88 5.95 -34.33
#